data_AF-A0A839P3Z4-F1
#
_entry.id   AF-A0A839P3Z4-F1
#
_cell.length_a   1.000
_cell.length_b   1.000
_cell.length_c   1.000
_cell.angle_alpha   90.00
_cell.angle_beta   90.00
_cell.angle_gamma   90.00
#
_symmetry.space_group_name_H-M   'P 1'
#
loop_
_entity.id
_entity.type
_entity.pdbx_description
1 polymer ?
#
loop_
_entity_poly.entity_id
_entity_poly.type
_entity_poly.pdbx_seq_one_letter_code
_entity_poly.pdbx_strand_id
1 'polypeptide(L)' 'MTNEVPHPYSITVEPLKKPEGQFGWALKKHGKLTERSDRSFPSEAKAFESALKAIEREQTGFGSR' A
#
# COMPACT_ATOMS: atom_id res chain seq x y z
N MET A 1 -15.16 -11.29 -1.31
CA MET A 1 -13.70 -11.10 -1.42
C MET A 1 -13.27 -10.08 -0.39
N THR A 2 -12.96 -10.53 0.83
CA THR A 2 -12.31 -9.71 1.85
C THR A 2 -10.84 -9.62 1.45
N ASN A 3 -10.42 -8.47 0.91
CA ASN A 3 -9.01 -8.15 0.78
C ASN A 3 -8.46 -7.96 2.21
N GLU A 4 -8.08 -9.07 2.85
CA GLU A 4 -7.69 -9.16 4.26
C GLU A 4 -6.35 -8.46 4.47
N VAL A 5 -6.43 -7.14 4.67
CA VAL A 5 -5.31 -6.37 5.17
C VAL A 5 -5.12 -6.76 6.64
N PRO A 6 -3.94 -7.24 7.07
CA PRO A 6 -3.72 -7.66 8.45
C PRO A 6 -4.01 -6.49 9.40
N HIS A 7 -4.83 -6.66 10.44
CA HIS A 7 -4.96 -5.61 11.46
C HIS A 7 -3.61 -5.44 12.17
N PRO A 8 -3.09 -4.21 12.39
CA PRO A 8 -3.74 -2.89 12.37
C PRO A 8 -3.50 -2.08 11.09
N TYR A 9 -3.21 -2.75 9.98
CA TYR A 9 -2.93 -2.13 8.71
C TYR A 9 -4.20 -1.82 7.92
N SER A 10 -4.13 -0.81 7.07
CA SER A 10 -5.19 -0.39 6.16
C SER A 10 -4.55 0.07 4.86
N ILE A 11 -4.95 -0.54 3.75
CA ILE A 11 -4.47 -0.19 2.42
C ILE A 11 -5.54 0.64 1.73
N THR A 12 -5.15 1.80 1.21
CA THR A 12 -6.01 2.65 0.40
C THR A 12 -5.39 2.75 -0.99
N VAL A 13 -6.04 2.17 -1.99
CA VAL A 13 -5.64 2.30 -3.39
C VAL A 13 -6.39 3.48 -3.98
N GLU A 14 -5.67 4.41 -4.61
CA GLU A 14 -6.27 5.59 -5.23
C GLU A 14 -5.74 5.74 -6.67
N PRO A 15 -6.60 6.07 -7.65
CA PRO A 15 -6.14 6.42 -8.97
C PRO A 15 -5.30 7.71 -8.91
N LEU A 16 -4.11 7.67 -9.50
CA LEU A 16 -3.24 8.83 -9.62
C LEU A 16 -3.78 9.74 -10.72
N LYS A 17 -3.93 11.03 -10.40
CA LYS A 17 -4.33 12.04 -11.38
C LYS A 17 -3.28 12.25 -12.47
N LYS A 18 -2.01 11.95 -12.18
CA LYS A 18 -0.87 12.02 -13.11
C LYS A 18 0.17 10.97 -12.70
N PRO A 19 0.60 10.05 -13.59
CA PRO A 19 0.16 9.82 -14.97
C PRO A 19 -1.27 9.29 -15.05
N GLU A 20 -2.05 9.74 -16.04
CA GLU A 20 -3.43 9.26 -16.24
C GLU A 20 -3.46 7.74 -16.46
N GLY A 21 -4.42 7.07 -15.82
CA GLY A 21 -4.60 5.61 -15.89
C GLY A 21 -3.70 4.81 -14.94
N GLN A 22 -2.97 5.47 -14.05
CA GLN A 22 -2.17 4.79 -13.02
C GLN A 22 -2.84 4.84 -11.65
N PHE A 23 -2.42 3.94 -10.77
CA PHE A 23 -2.92 3.77 -9.41
C PHE A 23 -1.75 3.87 -8.43
N GLY A 24 -1.98 4.58 -7.34
CA GLY A 24 -1.11 4.61 -6.18
C GLY A 24 -1.76 3.84 -5.05
N TRP A 25 -0.97 3.48 -4.05
CA TRP A 25 -1.49 2.94 -2.80
C TRP A 25 -0.88 3.68 -1.61
N ALA A 26 -1.63 3.73 -0.52
CA ALA A 26 -1.21 4.29 0.75
C ALA A 26 -1.47 3.24 1.83
N LEU A 27 -0.45 2.96 2.63
CA LEU A 27 -0.51 2.07 3.77
C LEU A 27 -0.60 2.89 5.05
N LYS A 28 -1.65 2.64 5.83
CA LYS A 28 -1.83 3.22 7.15
C LYS A 28 -1.75 2.12 8.20
N LYS A 29 -1.04 2.36 9.30
CA LYS A 29 -1.00 1.51 10.49
C LYS A 29 -1.60 2.30 11.66
N HIS A 30 -2.60 1.73 12.34
CA HIS A 30 -3.31 2.42 13.43
C HIS A 30 -3.81 3.84 13.07
N GLY A 31 -4.27 4.04 11.84
CA GLY A 31 -4.74 5.35 11.37
C GLY A 31 -3.64 6.35 10.99
N LYS A 32 -2.36 6.02 11.17
CA LYS A 32 -1.22 6.84 10.73
C LYS A 32 -0.69 6.34 9.39
N LEU A 33 -0.39 7.24 8.47
CA LEU A 33 0.29 6.88 7.21
C LEU A 33 1.70 6.36 7.54
N THR A 34 1.95 5.09 7.24
CA THR A 34 3.26 4.46 7.43
C THR A 34 4.07 4.52 6.16
N GLU A 35 3.44 4.13 5.05
CA GLU A 35 4.09 4.07 3.75
C GLU A 35 3.13 4.55 2.67
N ARG A 36 3.68 5.16 1.63
CA ARG A 36 2.94 5.58 0.46
C ARG A 36 3.71 5.10 -0.76
N SER A 37 2.99 4.56 -1.72
CA SER A 37 3.58 4.29 -3.02
C SER A 37 3.87 5.60 -3.73
N ASP A 38 5.17 5.90 -3.85
CA ASP A 38 5.64 6.90 -4.81
C ASP A 38 5.66 6.33 -6.25
N ARG A 39 5.40 5.03 -6.42
CA ARG A 39 5.31 4.37 -7.73
C ARG A 39 3.89 4.34 -8.23
N SER A 40 3.75 4.60 -9.53
CA SER A 40 2.51 4.47 -10.30
C SER A 40 2.34 3.05 -10.83
N PHE A 41 1.20 2.42 -10.55
CA PHE A 41 0.86 1.07 -11.00
C PHE A 41 -0.23 1.06 -12.07
N PRO A 42 -0.18 0.13 -13.04
CA PRO A 42 -1.14 0.09 -14.14
C PRO A 42 -2.53 -0.43 -13.74
N SER A 43 -2.68 -1.00 -12.53
CA SER A 43 -3.97 -1.50 -12.04
C SER A 43 -4.03 -1.47 -10.52
N GLU A 44 -5.27 -1.42 -9.99
CA GLU A 44 -5.54 -1.48 -8.54
C GLU A 44 -4.99 -2.78 -7.93
N ALA A 45 -5.11 -3.91 -8.63
CA ALA A 45 -4.61 -5.19 -8.16
C ALA A 45 -3.09 -5.16 -7.92
N LYS A 46 -2.31 -4.60 -8.86
CA LYS A 46 -0.85 -4.47 -8.69
C LYS A 46 -0.49 -3.50 -7.57
N ALA A 47 -1.24 -2.41 -7.43
CA ALA A 47 -1.05 -1.47 -6.33
C ALA A 47 -1.31 -2.17 -4.98
N PHE A 48 -2.39 -2.94 -4.90
CA PHE A 48 -2.75 -3.68 -3.69
C PHE A 48 -1.73 -4.76 -3.32
N GLU A 49 -1.28 -5.57 -4.28
CA GLU A 49 -0.22 -6.57 -4.06
C GLU A 49 1.08 -5.92 -3.56
N SER A 50 1.44 -4.76 -4.12
CA SER A 50 2.62 -4.03 -3.68
C SER A 50 2.45 -3.48 -2.25
N ALA A 51 1.24 -3.03 -1.90
CA ALA A 51 0.94 -2.58 -0.54
C ALA A 51 0.99 -3.73 0.48
N LEU A 52 0.51 -4.92 0.10
CA LEU A 52 0.63 -6.12 0.95
C LEU A 52 2.09 -6.49 1.19
N LYS A 53 2.91 -6.48 0.14
CA LYS A 53 4.36 -6.72 0.28
C LYS A 53 5.04 -5.68 1.17
N ALA A 54 4.57 -4.43 1.14
CA ALA A 54 5.07 -3.39 2.04
C ALA A 54 4.70 -3.69 3.50
N ILE A 55 3.47 -4.15 3.77
CA ILE A 55 3.07 -4.63 5.10
C ILE A 55 3.97 -5.78 5.55
N GLU A 56 4.18 -6.79 4.71
CA GLU A 56 5.04 -7.93 5.05
C GLU A 56 6.47 -7.47 5.36
N ARG A 57 7.01 -6.51 4.59
CA ARG A 57 8.34 -5.91 4.84
C ARG A 57 8.41 -5.12 6.14
N GLU A 58 7.36 -4.37 6.46
CA GLU A 58 7.29 -3.64 7.72
C GLU A 58 7.18 -4.61 8.91
N GLN A 59 6.34 -5.63 8.80
CA GLN A 59 6.18 -6.67 9.83
C GLN A 59 7.47 -7.47 10.05
N THR A 60 8.19 -7.78 8.97
CA THR A 60 9.47 -8.49 9.03
C THR A 60 10.65 -7.60 9.44
N GLY A 61 10.41 -6.31 9.69
CA GLY A 61 11.37 -5.43 10.35
C GLY A 61 12.41 -4.85 9.39
N PHE A 62 11.98 -4.18 8.32
CA PHE A 62 12.88 -3.34 7.54
C PHE A 62 13.38 -2.16 8.39
N GLY A 63 14.48 -2.41 9.12
CA GLY A 63 15.30 -1.40 9.79
C GLY A 63 15.06 -1.28 11.28
N SER A 64 15.53 -2.26 12.05
CA SER A 64 16.15 -1.95 13.34
C SER A 64 17.17 -0.82 13.12
N ARG A 65 16.87 0.38 13.58
CA ARG A 65 17.83 1.42 13.95
C ARG A 65 17.48 1.93 15.32
#